data_AF-A0AAJ0GJV0-F1
#
_entry.id   AF-A0AAJ0GJV0-F1
#
_cell.length_a   1.000
_cell.length_b   1.000
_cell.length_c   1.000
_cell.angle_alpha   90.00
_cell.angle_beta   90.00
_cell.angle_gamma   90.00
#
_symmetry.space_group_name_H-M   'P 1'
#
loop_
_entity.id
_entity.type
_entity.pdbx_description
1 polymer ?
#
loop_
_entity_poly.entity_id
_entity_poly.type
_entity_poly.pdbx_seq_one_letter_code
_entity_poly.pdbx_strand_id
1 'polypeptide(L)'
;MVSIDHFRDENMSGSDAPSLYRQQYLEAVQHFKDGKLENCASTAKYNLTDASLPRFYQMKNMLLVAAAEGDWYEGVRWRMKAEKLWSATKDMVGENNQKEQMALQQIRDSIDYRQKQQDASAPSEVDESRLVESDTEEGESEDIVEQRKADQRAAQMEATYGGPDFVTRATQLEKMPTWKATTKNLNKYEKGRGGG
;
A
#
# COMPACT_ATOMS: atom_id res chain seq x y z
N MET A 1 20.58 30.56 -6.63
CA MET A 1 19.23 30.61 -7.25
C MET A 1 19.01 29.24 -7.88
N VAL A 2 18.12 28.42 -7.32
CA VAL A 2 17.92 27.01 -7.74
C VAL A 2 17.18 27.01 -9.09
N SER A 3 17.75 26.37 -10.12
CA SER A 3 17.07 26.29 -11.43
C SER A 3 15.89 25.32 -11.32
N ILE A 4 14.69 25.89 -11.38
CA ILE A 4 13.38 25.22 -11.31
C ILE A 4 13.16 24.26 -12.49
N ASP A 5 13.98 24.37 -13.53
CA ASP A 5 13.84 23.61 -14.78
C ASP A 5 14.00 22.09 -14.61
N HIS A 6 14.64 21.62 -13.53
CA HIS A 6 14.84 20.19 -13.30
C HIS A 6 13.56 19.44 -12.85
N PHE A 7 12.51 20.16 -12.43
CA PHE A 7 11.22 19.56 -12.02
C PHE A 7 10.15 19.61 -13.11
N ARG A 8 10.53 20.00 -14.33
CA ARG A 8 9.59 20.19 -15.44
C ARG A 8 9.26 18.85 -16.09
N ASP A 9 8.08 18.29 -15.77
CA ASP A 9 7.49 17.15 -16.48
C ASP A 9 7.05 17.62 -17.88
N GLU A 10 7.95 17.59 -18.85
CA GLU A 10 7.62 17.65 -20.27
C GLU A 10 7.55 16.21 -20.81
N ASN A 11 6.41 15.83 -21.39
CA ASN A 11 6.13 14.59 -22.14
C ASN A 11 5.58 13.38 -21.37
N MET A 12 4.31 13.49 -20.96
CA MET A 12 3.36 12.37 -21.03
C MET A 12 2.01 12.85 -21.58
N SER A 13 2.01 13.40 -22.80
CA SER A 13 0.78 13.85 -23.47
C SER A 13 0.31 12.80 -24.47
N GLY A 14 -0.80 12.17 -24.14
CA GLY A 14 -1.64 11.40 -25.06
C GLY A 14 -2.96 11.14 -24.36
N SER A 15 -3.78 12.19 -24.21
CA SER A 15 -5.01 12.26 -23.40
C SER A 15 -4.79 12.52 -21.90
N ASP A 16 -5.82 13.07 -21.26
CA ASP A 16 -6.13 12.95 -19.83
C ASP A 16 -5.68 14.07 -18.88
N ALA A 17 -6.65 14.52 -18.06
CA ALA A 17 -6.44 15.37 -16.91
C ALA A 17 -5.27 14.84 -16.06
N PRO A 18 -4.47 15.73 -15.42
CA PRO A 18 -3.37 15.27 -14.59
C PRO A 18 -3.88 14.30 -13.54
N SER A 19 -3.25 13.12 -13.46
CA SER A 19 -3.59 12.13 -12.45
C SER A 19 -3.56 12.75 -11.05
N LEU A 20 -4.36 12.22 -10.13
CA LEU A 20 -4.45 12.70 -8.74
C LEU A 20 -3.05 12.95 -8.13
N TYR A 21 -2.16 11.96 -8.25
CA TYR A 21 -0.79 12.04 -7.74
C TYR A 21 0.07 13.12 -8.41
N ARG A 22 -0.16 13.39 -9.70
CA ARG A 22 0.49 14.50 -10.40
C ARG A 22 0.03 15.83 -9.83
N GLN A 23 -1.27 16.00 -9.57
CA GLN A 23 -1.80 17.24 -9.01
C GLN A 23 -1.25 17.49 -7.60
N GLN A 24 -1.28 16.48 -6.74
CA GLN A 24 -0.71 16.53 -5.39
C GLN A 24 0.78 16.87 -5.38
N TYR A 25 1.55 16.29 -6.31
CA TYR A 25 2.96 16.65 -6.46
C TYR A 25 3.15 18.10 -6.94
N LEU A 26 2.36 18.53 -7.92
CA LEU A 26 2.44 19.88 -8.47
C LEU A 26 2.06 20.96 -7.44
N GLU A 27 1.14 20.66 -6.52
CA GLU A 27 0.81 21.53 -5.39
C GLU A 27 2.03 21.77 -4.49
N ALA A 28 2.74 20.70 -4.09
CA ALA A 28 3.98 20.82 -3.33
C ALA A 28 5.06 21.62 -4.10
N VAL A 29 5.19 21.38 -5.42
CA VAL A 29 6.10 22.14 -6.28
C VAL A 29 5.72 23.62 -6.33
N GLN A 30 4.43 23.96 -6.31
CA GLN A 30 4.01 25.35 -6.30
C GLN A 30 4.45 26.06 -5.02
N HIS A 31 4.36 25.41 -3.86
CA HIS A 31 4.93 25.95 -2.63
C HIS A 31 6.44 26.17 -2.71
N PHE A 32 7.17 25.26 -3.35
CA PHE A 32 8.61 25.44 -3.60
C PHE A 32 8.90 26.68 -4.45
N LYS A 33 8.15 26.85 -5.55
CA LYS A 33 8.28 27.98 -6.46
C LYS A 33 7.93 29.32 -5.80
N ASP A 34 6.93 29.31 -4.92
CA ASP A 34 6.53 30.47 -4.12
C ASP A 34 7.55 30.82 -3.01
N GLY A 35 8.62 30.02 -2.83
CA GLY A 35 9.58 30.18 -1.74
C GLY A 35 9.06 29.74 -0.36
N LYS A 36 7.88 29.10 -0.31
CA LYS A 36 7.25 28.58 0.92
C LYS A 36 7.81 27.19 1.23
N LEU A 37 9.09 27.12 1.58
CA LEU A 37 9.82 25.86 1.72
C LEU A 37 9.22 24.93 2.80
N GLU A 38 8.80 25.47 3.94
CA GLU A 38 8.16 24.68 5.00
C GLU A 38 6.83 24.04 4.55
N ASN A 39 5.99 24.80 3.85
CA ASN A 39 4.74 24.28 3.26
C ASN A 39 5.03 23.24 2.17
N CYS A 40 6.08 23.46 1.37
CA CYS A 40 6.53 22.50 0.37
C CYS A 40 6.93 21.17 1.02
N ALA A 41 7.80 21.20 2.02
CA ALA A 41 8.24 20.02 2.75
C ALA A 41 7.06 19.31 3.43
N SER A 42 6.17 20.05 4.08
CA SER A 42 4.99 19.50 4.74
C SER A 42 4.03 18.82 3.77
N THR A 43 3.73 19.46 2.63
CA THR A 43 2.83 18.90 1.60
C THR A 43 3.45 17.66 0.95
N ALA A 44 4.75 17.70 0.63
CA ALA A 44 5.44 16.56 0.05
C ALA A 44 5.53 15.38 1.04
N LYS A 45 5.77 15.63 2.33
CA LYS A 45 5.71 14.60 3.39
C LYS A 45 4.30 14.04 3.55
N TYR A 46 3.26 14.89 3.50
CA TYR A 46 1.87 14.45 3.56
C TYR A 46 1.55 13.49 2.39
N ASN A 47 1.96 13.82 1.17
CA ASN A 47 1.80 12.91 0.03
C ASN A 47 2.44 11.55 0.26
N LEU A 48 3.60 11.50 0.94
CA LEU A 48 4.30 10.25 1.26
C LEU A 48 3.58 9.37 2.30
N THR A 49 2.56 9.89 3.00
CA THR A 49 1.73 9.08 3.90
C THR A 49 0.72 8.20 3.16
N ASP A 50 0.48 8.47 1.87
CA ASP A 50 -0.40 7.66 1.04
C ASP A 50 0.32 6.39 0.54
N ALA A 51 -0.06 5.24 1.11
CA ALA A 51 0.48 3.94 0.72
C ALA A 51 0.20 3.56 -0.74
N SER A 52 -0.78 4.18 -1.39
CA SER A 52 -1.12 3.97 -2.79
C SER A 52 -0.33 4.85 -3.76
N LEU A 53 0.49 5.77 -3.24
CA LEU A 53 1.31 6.67 -4.05
C LEU A 53 2.28 5.85 -4.92
N PRO A 54 2.29 6.02 -6.25
CA PRO A 54 3.22 5.30 -7.11
C PRO A 54 4.67 5.64 -6.80
N ARG A 55 5.58 4.66 -6.89
CA ARG A 55 7.01 4.81 -6.53
C ARG A 55 7.70 5.99 -7.20
N PHE A 56 7.35 6.29 -8.45
CA PHE A 56 7.84 7.47 -9.14
C PHE A 56 7.52 8.77 -8.38
N TYR A 57 6.27 8.94 -7.96
CA TYR A 57 5.85 10.11 -7.18
C TYR A 57 6.37 10.07 -5.74
N GLN A 58 6.58 8.88 -5.15
CA GLN A 58 7.28 8.76 -3.86
C GLN A 58 8.69 9.36 -3.98
N MET A 59 9.48 8.94 -4.97
CA MET A 59 10.83 9.46 -5.19
C MET A 59 10.84 10.96 -5.47
N LYS A 60 9.89 11.47 -6.29
CA LYS A 60 9.80 12.92 -6.57
C LYS A 60 9.46 13.73 -5.32
N ASN A 61 8.54 13.27 -4.48
CA ASN A 61 8.21 13.94 -3.22
C ASN A 61 9.39 13.89 -2.24
N MET A 62 10.09 12.76 -2.10
CA MET A 62 11.30 12.65 -1.27
C MET A 62 12.40 13.65 -1.70
N LEU A 63 12.65 13.76 -3.01
CA LEU A 63 13.60 14.72 -3.56
C LEU A 63 13.17 16.19 -3.38
N LEU A 64 11.86 16.44 -3.38
CA LEU A 64 11.31 17.76 -3.13
C LEU A 64 11.42 18.14 -1.65
N VAL A 65 11.20 17.19 -0.73
CA VAL A 65 11.49 17.38 0.69
C VAL A 65 12.97 17.67 0.87
N ALA A 66 13.86 16.85 0.31
CA ALA A 66 15.31 17.06 0.39
C ALA A 66 15.76 18.45 -0.10
N ALA A 67 15.03 19.04 -1.04
CA ALA A 67 15.28 20.38 -1.55
C ALA A 67 14.76 21.52 -0.67
N ALA A 68 13.67 21.26 0.05
CA ALA A 68 12.96 22.24 0.84
C ALA A 68 13.39 22.25 2.31
N GLU A 69 14.04 21.18 2.77
CA GLU A 69 14.61 21.10 4.12
C GLU A 69 15.68 22.17 4.36
N GLY A 70 15.57 22.85 5.50
CA GLY A 70 16.57 23.82 5.95
C GLY A 70 17.76 23.17 6.66
N ASP A 71 17.60 21.96 7.20
CA ASP A 71 18.69 21.17 7.77
C ASP A 71 19.36 20.31 6.69
N TRP A 72 20.67 20.50 6.52
CA TRP A 72 21.49 19.73 5.58
C TRP A 72 21.38 18.22 5.84
N TYR A 73 21.40 17.79 7.12
CA TYR A 73 21.35 16.37 7.47
C TYR A 73 20.00 15.73 7.13
N GLU A 74 18.88 16.41 7.43
CA GLU A 74 17.54 15.99 6.98
C GLU A 74 17.48 15.90 5.46
N GLY A 75 17.97 16.92 4.76
CA GLY A 75 18.01 16.92 3.30
C GLY A 75 18.77 15.72 2.72
N VAL A 76 19.92 15.36 3.28
CA VAL A 76 20.72 14.21 2.85
C VAL A 76 19.98 12.89 3.10
N ARG A 77 19.34 12.72 4.27
CA ARG A 77 18.54 11.51 4.58
C ARG A 77 17.39 11.32 3.60
N TRP A 78 16.64 12.38 3.28
CA TRP A 78 15.58 12.31 2.28
C TRP A 78 16.08 11.96 0.88
N ARG A 79 17.25 12.48 0.48
CA ARG A 79 17.91 12.07 -0.77
C ARG A 79 18.29 10.59 -0.74
N MET A 80 18.87 10.10 0.37
CA MET A 80 19.26 8.70 0.53
C MET A 80 18.05 7.75 0.49
N LYS A 81 16.92 8.13 1.08
CA LYS A 81 15.64 7.41 0.94
C LYS A 81 15.20 7.29 -0.51
N ALA A 82 15.25 8.40 -1.26
CA ALA A 82 14.93 8.39 -2.69
C ALA A 82 15.89 7.49 -3.48
N GLU A 83 17.19 7.50 -3.15
CA GLU A 83 18.20 6.64 -3.78
C GLU A 83 17.99 5.16 -3.48
N LYS A 84 17.68 4.79 -2.22
CA LYS A 84 17.33 3.43 -1.81
C LYS A 84 16.12 2.92 -2.59
N LEU A 85 15.05 3.72 -2.69
CA LEU A 85 13.85 3.37 -3.44
C LEU A 85 14.10 3.30 -4.96
N TRP A 86 14.94 4.19 -5.51
CA TRP A 86 15.32 4.17 -6.91
C TRP A 86 16.07 2.88 -7.25
N SER A 87 17.05 2.51 -6.44
CA SER A 87 17.82 1.26 -6.61
C SER A 87 16.89 0.05 -6.59
N ALA A 88 15.98 -0.02 -5.60
CA ALA A 88 15.01 -1.11 -5.51
C ALA A 88 13.99 -1.13 -6.67
N THR A 89 13.68 0.02 -7.27
CA THR A 89 12.73 0.11 -8.39
C THR A 89 13.40 -0.22 -9.72
N LYS A 90 14.67 0.15 -9.89
CA LYS A 90 15.45 -0.12 -11.09
C LYS A 90 15.46 -1.61 -11.44
N ASP A 91 15.62 -2.47 -10.44
CA ASP A 91 15.67 -3.92 -10.64
C ASP A 91 14.31 -4.54 -11.01
N MET A 92 13.21 -3.81 -10.81
CA MET A 92 11.85 -4.27 -11.13
C MET A 92 11.39 -3.84 -12.52
N VAL A 93 12.02 -2.82 -13.11
CA VAL A 93 11.63 -2.30 -14.43
C VAL A 93 12.24 -3.18 -15.51
N GLY A 94 11.39 -3.80 -16.33
CA GLY A 94 11.83 -4.64 -17.44
C GLY A 94 12.55 -3.84 -18.53
N GLU A 95 13.48 -4.50 -19.23
CA GLU A 95 14.31 -3.90 -20.29
C GLU A 95 13.49 -3.31 -21.46
N ASN A 96 12.26 -3.79 -21.66
CA ASN A 96 11.38 -3.34 -22.74
C ASN A 96 10.46 -2.17 -22.36
N ASN A 97 10.46 -1.71 -21.10
CA ASN A 97 9.61 -0.60 -20.67
C ASN A 97 10.36 0.74 -20.74
N GLN A 98 10.53 1.24 -21.97
CA GLN A 98 11.27 2.47 -22.24
C GLN A 98 10.71 3.68 -21.46
N LYS A 99 9.39 3.75 -21.25
CA LYS A 99 8.73 4.85 -20.54
C LYS A 99 9.13 4.88 -19.06
N GLU A 100 9.12 3.73 -18.39
CA GLU A 100 9.55 3.64 -16.99
C GLU A 100 11.05 3.81 -16.83
N GLN A 101 11.85 3.34 -17.79
CA GLN A 101 13.29 3.58 -17.80
C GLN A 101 13.62 5.07 -17.93
N MET A 102 12.94 5.80 -18.82
CA MET A 102 13.11 7.25 -18.94
C MET A 102 12.70 7.97 -17.66
N ALA A 103 11.60 7.56 -17.03
CA ALA A 103 11.16 8.11 -15.75
C ALA A 103 12.21 7.86 -14.64
N LEU A 104 12.76 6.64 -14.56
CA LEU A 104 13.83 6.33 -13.61
C LEU A 104 15.13 7.10 -13.90
N GLN A 105 15.46 7.32 -15.17
CA GLN A 105 16.63 8.13 -15.52
C GLN A 105 16.47 9.57 -15.04
N GLN A 106 15.29 10.18 -15.21
CA GLN A 106 15.01 11.52 -14.68
C GLN A 106 15.16 11.59 -13.16
N ILE A 107 14.72 10.54 -12.45
CA ILE A 107 14.92 10.46 -10.99
C ILE A 107 16.42 10.35 -10.66
N ARG A 108 17.19 9.57 -11.42
CA ARG A 108 18.64 9.46 -11.19
C ARG A 108 19.34 10.79 -11.37
N ASP A 109 19.05 11.48 -12.47
CA ASP A 109 19.61 12.80 -12.75
C ASP A 109 19.28 13.80 -11.62
N SER A 110 18.06 13.72 -11.08
CA SER A 110 17.62 14.54 -9.95
C SER A 110 18.34 14.21 -8.64
N ILE A 111 18.59 12.91 -8.37
CA ILE A 111 19.38 12.45 -7.21
C ILE A 111 20.82 12.98 -7.33
N ASP A 112 21.45 12.81 -8.50
CA ASP A 112 22.83 13.23 -8.76
C ASP A 112 22.98 14.75 -8.66
N TYR A 113 22.01 15.48 -9.20
CA TYR A 113 21.96 16.94 -9.07
C TYR A 113 21.88 17.35 -7.59
N ARG A 114 21.03 16.70 -6.80
CA ARG A 114 20.90 17.01 -5.37
C ARG A 114 22.13 16.66 -4.57
N GLN A 115 22.76 15.52 -4.85
CA GLN A 115 24.02 15.14 -4.22
C GLN A 115 25.08 16.22 -4.43
N LYS A 116 25.28 16.70 -5.67
CA LYS A 116 26.22 17.78 -5.96
C LYS A 116 25.94 19.07 -5.20
N GLN A 117 24.67 19.43 -5.02
CA GLN A 117 24.28 20.62 -4.23
C GLN A 117 24.58 20.42 -2.74
N GLN A 118 24.34 19.22 -2.21
CA GLN A 118 24.62 18.88 -0.81
C GLN A 118 26.11 18.84 -0.54
N ASP A 119 26.90 18.25 -1.43
CA ASP A 119 28.37 18.21 -1.33
C ASP A 119 28.96 19.62 -1.32
N ALA A 120 28.42 20.53 -2.15
CA ALA A 120 28.87 21.93 -2.21
C ALA A 120 28.48 22.77 -0.98
N SER A 121 27.46 22.34 -0.23
CA SER A 121 26.96 23.02 0.97
C SER A 121 27.24 22.24 2.26
N ALA A 122 28.11 21.23 2.18
CA ALA A 122 28.43 20.36 3.30
C ALA A 122 29.08 21.16 4.44
N PRO A 123 28.74 20.85 5.71
CA PRO A 123 29.47 21.38 6.85
C PRO A 123 30.93 20.93 6.81
N SER A 124 31.83 21.68 7.46
CA SER A 124 33.27 21.38 7.47
C SER A 124 33.61 20.01 8.08
N GLU A 125 32.79 19.57 9.02
CA GLU A 125 32.84 18.24 9.61
C GLU A 125 31.45 17.62 9.50
N VAL A 126 31.38 16.47 8.82
CA VAL A 126 30.14 15.70 8.66
C VAL A 126 30.07 14.67 9.78
N ASP A 127 29.04 14.79 10.61
CA ASP A 127 28.71 13.78 11.61
C ASP A 127 27.88 12.66 10.95
N GLU A 128 28.58 11.63 10.51
CA GLU A 128 27.97 10.45 9.86
C GLU A 128 26.90 9.78 10.73
N SER A 129 26.98 9.89 12.07
CA SER A 129 25.99 9.28 12.97
C SER A 129 24.60 9.90 12.79
N ARG A 130 24.53 11.16 12.32
CA ARG A 130 23.27 11.85 12.01
C ARG A 130 22.68 11.43 10.67
N LEU A 131 23.48 10.83 9.78
CA LEU A 131 23.02 10.36 8.47
C LEU A 131 22.46 8.94 8.51
N VAL A 132 22.77 8.18 9.56
CA VAL A 132 22.17 6.88 9.80
C VAL A 132 20.71 7.07 10.17
N GLU A 133 19.81 6.69 9.29
CA GLU A 133 18.42 6.45 9.69
C GLU A 133 18.44 5.25 10.62
N SER A 134 17.95 5.42 11.86
CA SER A 134 17.54 4.25 12.63
C SER A 134 16.48 3.55 11.78
N ASP A 135 16.82 2.42 11.19
CA ASP A 135 15.87 1.44 10.64
C ASP A 135 15.01 0.94 11.81
N THR A 136 14.23 1.82 12.43
CA THR A 136 12.99 1.43 13.08
C THR A 136 12.04 1.31 11.92
N GLU A 137 12.14 0.16 11.23
CA GLU A 137 10.98 -0.41 10.56
C GLU A 137 9.81 -0.18 11.53
N GLU A 138 8.80 0.57 11.11
CA GLU A 138 7.47 0.39 11.67
C GLU A 138 7.15 -1.08 11.41
N GLY A 139 7.56 -1.94 12.34
CA GLY A 139 7.09 -3.29 12.42
C GLY A 139 5.59 -3.16 12.44
N GLU A 140 4.94 -3.71 11.42
CA GLU A 140 3.52 -4.04 11.52
C GLU A 140 3.39 -4.71 12.89
N SER A 141 2.75 -4.02 13.84
CA SER A 141 2.59 -4.54 15.19
C SER A 141 2.05 -5.96 15.08
N GLU A 142 2.57 -6.92 15.85
CA GLU A 142 2.15 -8.33 15.79
C GLU A 142 0.62 -8.48 15.79
N ASP A 143 -0.08 -7.55 16.44
CA ASP A 143 -1.53 -7.41 16.46
C ASP A 143 -2.18 -7.26 15.07
N ILE A 144 -1.57 -6.52 14.13
CA ILE A 144 -2.10 -6.34 12.76
C ILE A 144 -1.88 -7.61 11.93
N VAL A 145 -0.77 -8.32 12.16
CA VAL A 145 -0.47 -9.58 11.48
C VAL A 145 -1.41 -10.70 11.96
N GLU A 146 -1.70 -10.78 13.26
CA GLU A 146 -2.68 -11.74 13.79
C GLU A 146 -4.12 -11.39 13.37
N GLN A 147 -4.49 -10.11 13.32
CA GLN A 147 -5.81 -9.71 12.82
C GLN A 147 -6.01 -10.17 11.35
N ARG A 148 -5.01 -9.98 10.48
CA ARG A 148 -5.07 -10.46 9.09
C ARG A 148 -5.13 -11.99 8.97
N LYS A 149 -4.42 -12.72 9.84
CA LYS A 149 -4.52 -14.20 9.89
C LYS A 149 -5.88 -14.65 10.40
N ALA A 150 -6.48 -13.95 11.36
CA ALA A 150 -7.82 -14.23 11.85
C ALA A 150 -8.86 -14.00 10.75
N ASP A 151 -8.76 -12.89 10.01
CA ASP A 151 -9.66 -12.58 8.89
C ASP A 151 -9.50 -13.58 7.74
N GLN A 152 -8.27 -14.01 7.43
CA GLN A 152 -8.04 -15.09 6.46
C GLN A 152 -8.63 -16.43 6.93
N ARG A 153 -8.49 -16.79 8.21
CA ARG A 153 -9.11 -18.01 8.77
C ARG A 153 -10.64 -17.93 8.76
N ALA A 154 -11.21 -16.76 9.02
CA ALA A 154 -12.66 -16.53 8.94
C ALA A 154 -13.17 -16.67 7.50
N ALA A 155 -12.48 -16.07 6.53
CA ALA A 155 -12.80 -16.21 5.10
C ALA A 155 -12.64 -17.66 4.61
N GLN A 156 -11.63 -18.38 5.11
CA GLN A 156 -11.42 -19.79 4.77
C GLN A 156 -12.48 -20.70 5.41
N MET A 157 -12.96 -20.38 6.62
CA MET A 157 -14.12 -21.03 7.24
C MET A 157 -15.42 -20.76 6.48
N GLU A 158 -15.66 -19.53 6.01
CA GLU A 158 -16.83 -19.19 5.18
C GLU A 158 -16.75 -19.86 3.79
N ALA A 159 -15.58 -19.97 3.17
CA ALA A 159 -15.42 -20.72 1.92
C ALA A 159 -15.63 -22.23 2.11
N THR A 160 -15.31 -22.77 3.28
CA THR A 160 -15.41 -24.21 3.57
C THR A 160 -16.81 -24.61 4.07
N TYR A 161 -17.52 -23.70 4.75
CA TYR A 161 -18.81 -23.98 5.41
C TYR A 161 -19.98 -23.05 5.01
N GLY A 162 -19.72 -21.98 4.26
CA GLY A 162 -20.67 -20.93 3.88
C GLY A 162 -21.16 -21.00 2.42
N GLY A 163 -21.03 -22.16 1.76
CA GLY A 163 -21.75 -22.40 0.51
C GLY A 163 -23.28 -22.41 0.75
N PRO A 164 -24.11 -21.97 -0.21
CA PRO A 164 -25.55 -21.76 -0.06
C PRO A 164 -26.39 -23.06 -0.01
N ASP A 165 -25.94 -24.08 0.71
CA ASP A 165 -26.56 -25.42 0.71
C ASP A 165 -27.14 -25.87 2.05
N PHE A 166 -27.17 -24.99 3.07
CA PHE A 166 -27.90 -25.30 4.31
C PHE A 166 -29.39 -24.93 4.24
N VAL A 167 -29.77 -23.92 3.44
CA VAL A 167 -31.19 -23.51 3.30
C VAL A 167 -31.94 -24.39 2.29
N THR A 168 -31.24 -24.98 1.31
CA THR A 168 -31.85 -25.87 0.31
C THR A 168 -32.10 -27.28 0.87
N ARG A 169 -31.37 -27.70 1.91
CA ARG A 169 -31.60 -29.01 2.55
C ARG A 169 -32.77 -29.02 3.54
N ALA A 170 -33.17 -27.85 4.05
CA ALA A 170 -34.34 -27.72 4.93
C ALA A 170 -35.68 -27.74 4.16
N THR A 171 -35.70 -27.34 2.89
CA THR A 171 -36.92 -27.30 2.07
C THR A 171 -37.27 -28.64 1.43
N GLN A 172 -36.39 -29.65 1.50
CA GLN A 172 -36.67 -31.00 0.99
C GLN A 172 -37.32 -31.94 2.03
N LEU A 173 -37.49 -31.46 3.28
CA LEU A 173 -38.25 -32.16 4.32
C LEU A 173 -39.71 -31.68 4.45
N GLU A 174 -40.09 -30.57 3.79
CA GLU A 174 -41.48 -30.06 3.78
C GLU A 174 -42.36 -30.66 2.67
N LYS A 175 -41.81 -31.53 1.81
CA LYS A 175 -42.60 -32.25 0.78
C LYS A 175 -43.15 -33.60 1.24
N MET A 176 -43.26 -33.84 2.54
CA MET A 176 -44.04 -34.98 3.03
C MET A 176 -45.50 -34.55 3.23
N PRO A 177 -46.47 -35.22 2.57
CA PRO A 177 -47.88 -34.95 2.77
C PRO A 177 -48.24 -35.26 4.23
N THR A 178 -48.71 -34.23 4.94
CA THR A 178 -49.19 -34.37 6.30
C THR A 178 -50.52 -35.14 6.31
N TRP A 179 -50.56 -36.12 7.20
CA TRP A 179 -51.69 -36.68 7.96
C TRP A 179 -52.95 -37.20 7.24
N LYS A 180 -53.31 -38.48 7.49
CA LYS A 180 -54.51 -38.84 8.30
C LYS A 180 -54.68 -40.34 8.53
N ALA A 181 -55.19 -40.62 9.74
CA ALA A 181 -55.90 -41.82 10.23
C ALA A 181 -55.03 -43.03 10.63
N THR A 182 -54.84 -43.35 11.91
CA THR A 182 -55.79 -43.76 12.97
C THR A 182 -56.22 -45.23 12.86
N THR A 183 -55.61 -46.04 13.74
CA THR A 183 -56.09 -47.27 14.41
C THR A 183 -56.82 -48.35 13.62
N LYS A 184 -56.27 -49.58 13.61
CA LYS A 184 -56.94 -50.85 14.01
C LYS A 184 -56.09 -52.08 13.64
N ASN A 185 -55.59 -52.78 14.65
CA ASN A 185 -55.79 -54.23 14.88
C ASN A 185 -54.79 -54.70 15.93
N LEU A 186 -55.26 -54.85 17.17
CA LEU A 186 -55.77 -56.12 17.73
C LEU A 186 -54.64 -57.11 18.04
N ASN A 187 -54.16 -57.01 19.28
CA ASN A 187 -54.39 -58.02 20.30
C ASN A 187 -54.73 -59.42 19.78
N LYS A 188 -53.69 -60.23 19.51
CA LYS A 188 -53.80 -61.68 19.51
C LYS A 188 -52.40 -62.27 19.63
N TYR A 189 -51.89 -62.47 20.85
CA TYR A 189 -50.98 -63.57 21.21
C TYR A 189 -50.77 -63.60 22.73
N GLU A 190 -51.87 -63.66 23.49
CA GLU A 190 -51.88 -64.37 24.77
C GLU A 190 -52.92 -65.48 24.68
N LYS A 191 -52.44 -66.71 24.43
CA LYS A 191 -52.95 -67.95 25.03
C LYS A 191 -52.11 -69.12 24.53
N GLY A 192 -51.37 -69.74 25.44
CA GLY A 192 -51.01 -71.14 25.27
C GLY A 192 -49.64 -71.58 25.76
N ARG A 193 -49.33 -71.39 27.06
CA ARG A 193 -48.93 -72.49 27.97
C ARG A 193 -48.33 -71.91 29.26
N GLY A 194 -49.14 -71.91 30.31
CA GLY A 194 -48.62 -72.02 31.66
C GLY A 194 -48.37 -73.47 32.03
N GLY A 195 -47.58 -73.67 33.07
CA GLY A 195 -47.73 -74.79 33.99
C GLY A 195 -46.47 -75.60 34.21
N GLY A 196 -46.01 -75.58 35.47
CA GLY A 196 -45.35 -76.71 36.13
C GLY A 196 -43.85 -76.57 36.27
#